data_AF-A0A1C1CN49-F1
#
_entry.id   AF-A0A1C1CN49-F1
#
_cell.length_a   1.000
_cell.length_b   1.000
_cell.length_c   1.000
_cell.angle_alpha   90.00
_cell.angle_beta   90.00
_cell.angle_gamma   90.00
#
_symmetry.space_group_name_H-M   'P 1'
#
loop_
_entity.id
_entity.type
_entity.pdbx_description
1 polymer ?
#
loop_
_entity_poly.entity_id
_entity_poly.type
_entity_poly.pdbx_seq_one_letter_code
_entity_poly.pdbx_strand_id
1 'polypeptide(L)'
;MAKRLGDRDDLKKRFIPEWSPGCRRLTPGKGYLEALIQDNVPCVFDDMVKVTRHGIVTADGTEHKCDILACATGFHVTFLPHFRITGLGGQVMQDQTTPNVYSSVAAPGFPNYFVVNGLRGNWGQGCILPSHEVHIGYILQCCKKMQEDGVRWLMPKQDVTTQMNL
;
A
#
# COMPACT_ATOMS: atom_id res chain seq x y z
N MET A 1 6.38 0.41 24.99
CA MET A 1 5.79 1.70 24.56
C MET A 1 5.44 2.58 25.76
N ALA A 2 4.60 2.12 26.69
CA ALA A 2 4.19 2.88 27.89
C ALA A 2 5.34 3.57 28.64
N LYS A 3 6.43 2.85 28.95
CA LYS A 3 7.62 3.43 29.62
C LYS A 3 8.23 4.64 28.88
N ARG A 4 8.21 4.63 27.54
CA ARG A 4 8.80 5.71 26.71
C ARG A 4 7.90 6.95 26.62
N LEU A 5 6.60 6.81 26.92
CA LEU A 5 5.64 7.91 26.89
C LEU A 5 5.47 8.60 28.26
N GLY A 6 6.16 8.13 29.31
CA GLY A 6 6.11 8.75 30.64
C GLY A 6 4.69 8.87 31.18
N ASP A 7 4.29 10.08 31.58
CA ASP A 7 2.98 10.38 32.17
C ASP A 7 1.93 10.84 31.15
N ARG A 8 2.23 10.78 29.84
CA ARG A 8 1.30 11.14 28.75
C ARG A 8 0.27 10.04 28.49
N ASP A 9 -0.69 9.90 29.41
CA ASP A 9 -1.77 8.92 29.30
C ASP A 9 -2.69 9.15 28.10
N ASP A 10 -2.82 10.41 27.67
CA ASP A 10 -3.49 10.80 26.43
C ASP A 10 -2.84 10.14 25.20
N LEU A 11 -1.51 10.10 25.15
CA LEU A 11 -0.76 9.43 24.08
C LEU A 11 -0.81 7.92 24.23
N LYS A 12 -0.71 7.36 25.44
CA LYS A 12 -0.75 5.90 25.66
C LYS A 12 -2.04 5.29 25.08
N LYS A 13 -3.19 5.93 25.32
CA LYS A 13 -4.50 5.49 24.80
C LYS A 13 -4.57 5.45 23.27
N ARG A 14 -3.80 6.30 22.58
CA ARG A 14 -3.84 6.42 21.12
C ARG A 14 -2.75 5.63 20.41
N PHE A 15 -1.56 5.55 21.00
CA PHE A 15 -0.39 4.96 20.37
C PHE A 15 -0.20 3.49 20.68
N ILE A 16 -0.70 3.00 21.83
CA ILE A 16 -0.65 1.57 22.16
C ILE A 16 -1.79 0.87 21.44
N PRO A 17 -1.51 0.02 20.43
CA PRO A 17 -2.57 -0.57 19.64
C PRO A 17 -3.34 -1.66 20.40
N GLU A 18 -4.65 -1.73 20.16
CA GLU A 18 -5.53 -2.80 20.66
C GLU A 18 -5.56 -4.04 19.74
N TRP A 19 -4.76 -4.02 18.67
CA TRP A 19 -4.65 -5.09 17.68
C TRP A 19 -3.26 -5.74 17.72
N SER A 20 -3.19 -7.02 17.33
CA SER A 20 -1.96 -7.82 17.40
C SER A 20 -0.83 -7.27 16.51
N PRO A 21 0.44 -7.30 16.96
CA PRO A 21 1.57 -6.92 16.12
C PRO A 21 1.55 -7.61 14.75
N GLY A 22 1.80 -6.87 13.67
CA GLY A 22 1.82 -7.39 12.31
C GLY A 22 0.52 -7.19 11.51
N CYS A 23 -0.61 -6.87 12.14
CA CYS A 23 -1.83 -6.47 11.41
C CYS A 23 -1.65 -5.16 10.61
N ARG A 24 -0.66 -4.35 10.99
CA ARG A 24 -0.14 -3.23 10.20
C ARG A 24 1.38 -3.36 10.11
N ARG A 25 1.96 -2.80 9.03
CA ARG A 25 3.41 -2.82 8.82
C ARG A 25 4.12 -2.16 10.01
N LEU A 26 5.06 -2.88 10.59
CA LEU A 26 5.89 -2.35 11.67
C LEU A 26 6.74 -1.21 11.12
N THR A 27 6.57 -0.02 11.69
CA THR A 27 7.31 1.18 11.31
C THR A 27 8.51 1.38 12.22
N PRO A 28 9.75 1.41 11.69
CA PRO A 28 10.89 1.84 12.48
C PRO A 28 10.73 3.32 12.84
N GLY A 29 10.97 3.66 14.10
CA GLY A 29 10.80 5.01 14.62
C GLY A 29 11.74 5.28 15.77
N LYS A 30 13.06 5.25 15.51
CA LYS A 30 14.06 5.61 16.52
C LYS A 30 13.84 7.08 16.90
N GLY A 31 13.67 7.35 18.19
CA GLY A 31 13.37 8.71 18.69
C GLY A 31 11.92 9.15 18.53
N TYR A 32 11.05 8.38 17.87
CA TYR A 32 9.68 8.82 17.58
C TYR A 32 8.87 9.07 18.86
N LEU A 33 8.88 8.10 19.80
CA LEU A 33 8.11 8.23 21.04
C LEU A 33 8.70 9.31 21.96
N GLU A 34 10.03 9.50 21.96
CA GLU A 34 10.70 10.56 22.73
C GLU A 34 10.41 11.95 22.18
N ALA A 35 10.19 12.08 20.87
CA ALA A 35 9.80 13.34 20.25
C ALA A 35 8.39 13.77 20.67
N LEU A 36 7.44 12.83 20.82
CA LEU A 36 6.05 13.13 21.18
C LEU A 36 5.87 13.69 22.60
N ILE A 37 6.87 13.55 23.47
CA ILE A 37 6.81 14.03 24.86
C ILE A 37 7.59 15.33 25.08
N GLN A 38 8.18 15.93 24.03
CA GLN A 38 8.87 17.21 24.15
C GLN A 38 7.86 18.36 24.29
N ASP A 39 8.20 19.38 25.08
CA ASP A 39 7.33 20.52 25.34
C ASP A 39 6.95 21.31 24.07
N ASN A 40 7.79 21.27 23.04
CA ASN A 40 7.58 21.94 21.76
C ASN A 40 6.81 21.09 20.74
N VAL A 41 6.30 19.90 21.12
CA VAL A 41 5.59 18.98 20.22
C VAL A 41 4.16 18.78 20.71
N PRO A 42 3.24 19.70 20.37
CA PRO A 42 1.81 19.48 20.60
C PRO A 42 1.30 18.37 19.67
N CYS A 43 0.56 17.41 20.23
CA CYS A 43 -0.11 16.36 19.47
C CYS A 43 -1.58 16.73 19.31
N VAL A 44 -2.01 16.96 18.08
CA VAL A 44 -3.40 17.29 17.73
C VAL A 44 -4.05 16.06 17.08
N PHE A 45 -5.24 15.70 17.54
CA PHE A 45 -5.95 14.49 17.07
C PHE A 45 -7.33 14.78 16.48
N ASP A 46 -7.73 16.04 16.43
CA ASP A 46 -8.97 16.47 15.81
C ASP A 46 -8.87 16.40 14.29
N ASP A 47 -9.99 16.10 13.64
CA ASP A 47 -10.04 15.99 12.18
C ASP A 47 -9.70 17.34 11.52
N MET A 48 -8.86 17.29 10.48
CA MET A 48 -8.55 18.45 9.66
C MET A 48 -9.73 18.79 8.73
N VAL A 49 -10.20 20.04 8.79
CA VAL A 49 -11.32 20.53 7.97
C VAL A 49 -10.83 21.26 6.72
N LYS A 50 -9.86 22.16 6.86
CA LYS A 50 -9.30 22.93 5.73
C LYS A 50 -7.90 23.45 6.02
N VAL A 51 -7.18 23.75 4.95
CA VAL A 51 -5.93 24.52 4.98
C VAL A 51 -6.26 25.98 4.67
N THR A 52 -5.68 26.90 5.43
CA THR A 52 -5.79 28.35 5.24
C THR A 52 -4.45 28.92 4.75
N ARG A 53 -4.41 30.24 4.52
CA ARG A 53 -3.14 30.94 4.24
C ARG A 53 -2.16 30.88 5.42
N HIS A 54 -2.64 30.65 6.63
CA HIS A 54 -1.84 30.74 7.85
C HIS A 54 -1.59 29.39 8.51
N GLY A 55 -2.34 28.34 8.15
CA GLY A 55 -2.14 27.00 8.70
C GLY A 55 -3.32 26.06 8.46
N ILE A 56 -3.69 25.30 9.49
CA ILE A 56 -4.70 24.24 9.41
C ILE A 56 -5.83 24.52 10.39
N VAL A 57 -7.08 24.35 9.95
CA VAL A 57 -8.26 24.40 10.84
C VAL A 57 -8.76 23.01 11.14
N THR A 58 -8.90 22.70 12.43
CA THR A 58 -9.45 21.46 12.96
C THR A 58 -10.96 21.55 13.20
N ALA A 59 -11.60 20.40 13.43
CA ALA A 59 -13.05 20.28 13.59
C ALA A 59 -13.63 21.07 14.79
N ASP A 60 -12.81 21.37 15.79
CA ASP A 60 -13.16 22.22 16.94
C ASP A 60 -13.16 23.73 16.60
N GLY A 61 -12.74 24.10 15.39
CA GLY A 61 -12.63 25.48 14.94
C GLY A 61 -11.29 26.15 15.24
N THR A 62 -10.36 25.45 15.89
CA THR A 62 -9.01 25.95 16.19
C THR A 62 -8.18 26.06 14.92
N GLU A 63 -7.46 27.17 14.74
CA GLU A 63 -6.50 27.35 13.65
C GLU A 63 -5.07 27.16 14.18
N HIS A 64 -4.42 26.07 13.73
CA HIS A 64 -3.03 25.77 13.99
C HIS A 64 -2.14 26.44 12.95
N LYS A 65 -1.52 27.57 13.31
CA LYS A 65 -0.61 28.29 12.42
C LYS A 65 0.67 27.48 12.16
N CYS A 66 1.10 27.42 10.91
CA CYS A 66 2.35 26.74 10.54
C CYS A 66 3.02 27.40 9.33
N ASP A 67 4.35 27.43 9.33
CA ASP A 67 5.15 27.89 8.18
C ASP A 67 5.37 26.77 7.15
N ILE A 68 5.40 25.51 7.61
CA ILE A 68 5.65 24.32 6.78
C ILE A 68 4.60 23.26 7.10
N LEU A 69 3.97 22.71 6.07
CA LEU A 69 3.03 21.60 6.15
C LEU A 69 3.61 20.37 5.42
N ALA A 70 3.81 19.27 6.15
CA ALA A 70 4.23 17.99 5.59
C ALA A 70 3.05 16.99 5.56
N CYS A 71 2.61 16.61 4.35
CA CYS A 71 1.48 15.69 4.16
C CYS A 71 1.92 14.22 4.20
N ALA A 72 1.93 13.60 5.39
CA ALA A 72 2.22 12.18 5.58
C ALA A 72 0.95 11.30 5.50
N THR A 73 0.09 11.53 4.50
CA THR A 73 -1.26 10.92 4.37
C THR A 73 -1.27 9.51 3.74
N GLY A 74 -0.10 8.92 3.50
CA GLY A 74 0.05 7.59 2.93
C GLY A 74 -0.09 7.57 1.40
N PHE A 75 -0.59 6.45 0.88
CA PHE A 75 -0.67 6.18 -0.56
C PHE A 75 -2.02 5.58 -0.93
N HIS A 76 -2.44 5.79 -2.18
CA HIS A 76 -3.55 5.04 -2.76
C HIS A 76 -3.06 3.63 -3.13
N VAL A 77 -3.33 2.66 -2.25
CA VAL A 77 -2.79 1.29 -2.33
C VAL A 77 -3.72 0.32 -3.08
N THR A 78 -4.32 0.75 -4.18
CA THR A 78 -5.06 -0.17 -5.05
C THR A 78 -4.14 -1.04 -5.89
N PHE A 79 -2.86 -0.69 -6.05
CA PHE A 79 -1.86 -1.39 -6.89
C PHE A 79 -2.31 -1.68 -8.33
N LEU A 80 -3.37 -1.00 -8.79
CA LEU A 80 -3.80 -0.99 -10.17
C LEU A 80 -2.93 0.00 -10.96
N PRO A 81 -2.61 -0.27 -12.23
CA PRO A 81 -1.86 0.67 -13.06
C PRO A 81 -2.56 2.02 -13.15
N HIS A 82 -1.80 3.12 -13.10
CA HIS A 82 -2.34 4.50 -13.12
C HIS A 82 -2.89 4.92 -14.50
N PHE A 83 -2.71 4.08 -15.51
CA PHE A 83 -3.19 4.29 -16.87
C PHE A 83 -4.13 3.16 -17.26
N ARG A 84 -5.15 3.47 -18.06
CA ARG A 84 -6.17 2.50 -18.47
C ARG A 84 -5.54 1.31 -19.19
N ILE A 85 -5.84 0.09 -18.72
CA ILE A 85 -5.48 -1.16 -19.39
C ILE A 85 -6.75 -1.88 -19.81
N THR A 86 -6.89 -2.12 -21.12
CA THR A 86 -8.03 -2.85 -21.70
C THR A 86 -7.58 -4.24 -22.14
N GLY A 87 -8.23 -5.27 -21.64
CA GLY A 87 -8.01 -6.67 -21.95
C GLY A 87 -9.00 -7.22 -22.99
N LEU A 88 -9.13 -8.54 -22.99
CA LEU A 88 -10.07 -9.28 -23.84
C LEU A 88 -11.52 -8.91 -23.53
N GLY A 89 -12.37 -8.88 -24.55
CA GLY A 89 -13.79 -8.59 -24.40
C GLY A 89 -14.10 -7.18 -23.89
N GLY A 90 -13.14 -6.23 -23.97
CA GLY A 90 -13.31 -4.86 -23.52
C GLY A 90 -13.18 -4.65 -22.01
N GLN A 91 -12.75 -5.68 -21.26
CA GLN A 91 -12.52 -5.58 -19.83
C GLN A 91 -11.48 -4.51 -19.52
N VAL A 92 -11.75 -3.63 -18.55
CA VAL A 92 -10.81 -2.61 -18.09
C VAL A 92 -10.32 -2.97 -16.70
N MET A 93 -9.00 -2.99 -16.50
CA MET A 93 -8.40 -3.42 -15.23
C MET A 93 -8.82 -2.54 -14.06
N GLN A 94 -8.97 -1.23 -14.32
CA GLN A 94 -9.37 -0.22 -13.34
C GLN A 94 -10.84 -0.32 -12.92
N ASP A 95 -11.69 -1.04 -13.67
CA ASP A 95 -13.12 -1.17 -13.37
C ASP A 95 -13.40 -2.33 -12.38
N GLN A 96 -12.37 -3.11 -12.00
CA GLN A 96 -12.52 -4.26 -11.13
C GLN A 96 -12.47 -3.87 -9.65
N THR A 97 -13.55 -4.13 -8.90
CA THR A 97 -13.61 -3.89 -7.45
C THR A 97 -12.85 -4.94 -6.63
N THR A 98 -12.79 -6.18 -7.14
CA THR A 98 -12.09 -7.31 -6.52
C THR A 98 -11.23 -8.03 -7.56
N PRO A 99 -10.10 -7.43 -8.00
CA PRO A 99 -9.35 -7.95 -9.13
C PRO A 99 -8.86 -9.37 -8.90
N ASN A 100 -9.06 -10.26 -9.88
CA ASN A 100 -8.51 -11.61 -9.85
C ASN A 100 -7.05 -11.55 -10.33
N VAL A 101 -6.11 -12.12 -9.58
CA VAL A 101 -4.69 -12.06 -9.92
C VAL A 101 -4.02 -13.41 -9.78
N TYR A 102 -3.08 -13.69 -10.67
CA TYR A 102 -2.23 -14.86 -10.63
C TYR A 102 -0.93 -14.51 -9.96
N SER A 103 -0.70 -15.01 -8.74
CA SER A 103 0.55 -14.86 -7.97
C SER A 103 1.13 -13.43 -7.96
N SER A 104 0.27 -12.40 -7.94
CA SER A 104 0.67 -10.99 -8.04
C SER A 104 1.53 -10.62 -9.27
N VAL A 105 1.54 -11.47 -10.31
CA VAL A 105 2.41 -11.30 -11.49
C VAL A 105 1.63 -11.13 -12.79
N ALA A 106 0.41 -11.67 -12.88
CA ALA A 106 -0.44 -11.56 -14.07
C ALA A 106 -1.93 -11.54 -13.68
N ALA A 107 -2.83 -11.34 -14.64
CA ALA A 107 -4.27 -11.35 -14.41
C ALA A 107 -5.02 -12.03 -15.58
N PRO A 108 -6.10 -12.80 -15.31
CA PRO A 108 -6.97 -13.32 -16.35
C PRO A 108 -7.69 -12.16 -17.06
N GLY A 109 -7.99 -12.35 -18.35
CA GLY A 109 -8.52 -11.30 -19.23
C GLY A 109 -7.46 -10.38 -19.85
N PHE A 110 -6.19 -10.42 -19.41
CA PHE A 110 -5.13 -9.53 -19.89
C PHE A 110 -3.94 -10.34 -20.47
N PRO A 111 -3.99 -10.71 -21.76
CA PRO A 111 -2.92 -11.46 -22.43
C PRO A 111 -1.59 -10.70 -22.42
N ASN A 112 -0.49 -11.42 -22.18
CA ASN A 112 0.88 -10.88 -22.13
C ASN A 112 1.09 -9.75 -21.09
N TYR A 113 0.15 -9.53 -20.18
CA TYR A 113 0.31 -8.60 -19.08
C TYR A 113 1.10 -9.26 -17.95
N PHE A 114 2.22 -8.63 -17.59
CA PHE A 114 3.01 -8.99 -16.43
C PHE A 114 3.29 -7.75 -15.58
N VAL A 115 3.31 -7.93 -14.26
CA VAL A 115 3.67 -6.90 -13.28
C VAL A 115 4.57 -7.52 -12.23
N VAL A 116 5.59 -6.79 -11.78
CA VAL A 116 6.42 -7.25 -10.68
C VAL A 116 5.74 -6.87 -9.36
N ASN A 117 5.38 -7.88 -8.57
CA ASN A 117 4.79 -7.71 -7.25
C ASN A 117 3.52 -6.85 -7.26
N GLY A 118 2.60 -7.06 -8.17
CA GLY A 118 1.37 -6.28 -8.29
C GLY A 118 0.38 -6.45 -7.13
N LEU A 119 -0.91 -6.45 -7.46
CA LEU A 119 -1.96 -6.63 -6.46
C LEU A 119 -1.79 -7.93 -5.67
N ARG A 120 -2.10 -7.91 -4.37
CA ARG A 120 -1.86 -9.01 -3.42
C ARG A 120 -0.38 -9.38 -3.19
N GLY A 121 0.55 -8.56 -3.69
CA GLY A 121 1.98 -8.74 -3.47
C GLY A 121 2.41 -8.54 -2.02
N ASN A 122 3.65 -8.86 -1.68
CA ASN A 122 4.15 -8.84 -0.30
C ASN A 122 4.55 -7.44 0.22
N TRP A 123 3.88 -6.37 -0.25
CA TRP A 123 4.21 -4.97 0.02
C TRP A 123 4.37 -4.60 1.51
N GLY A 124 3.57 -5.23 2.38
CA GLY A 124 3.63 -5.05 3.82
C GLY A 124 4.49 -6.07 4.56
N GLN A 125 4.93 -7.13 3.88
CA GLN A 125 5.45 -8.36 4.48
C GLN A 125 6.93 -8.53 4.14
N GLY A 126 7.78 -7.94 4.97
CA GLY A 126 9.24 -8.10 4.91
C GLY A 126 9.91 -7.34 3.76
N CYS A 127 11.05 -7.88 3.30
CA CYS A 127 11.81 -7.35 2.18
C CYS A 127 11.14 -7.73 0.85
N ILE A 128 10.96 -6.77 -0.04
CA ILE A 128 10.33 -6.99 -1.35
C ILE A 128 11.31 -7.57 -2.39
N LEU A 129 12.63 -7.40 -2.21
CA LEU A 129 13.61 -7.76 -3.24
C LEU A 129 13.56 -9.26 -3.61
N PRO A 130 13.49 -10.21 -2.66
CA PRO A 130 13.41 -11.64 -3.02
C PRO A 130 12.17 -11.98 -3.85
N SER A 131 11.01 -11.37 -3.55
CA SER A 131 9.80 -11.62 -4.35
C SER A 131 9.92 -11.02 -5.75
N HIS A 132 10.60 -9.88 -5.88
CA HIS A 132 10.84 -9.25 -7.18
C HIS A 132 11.76 -10.10 -8.04
N GLU A 133 12.84 -10.65 -7.48
CA GLU A 133 13.75 -11.57 -8.18
C GLU A 133 13.01 -12.81 -8.71
N VAL A 134 12.15 -13.41 -7.87
CA VAL A 134 11.31 -14.56 -8.27
C VAL A 134 10.33 -14.18 -9.38
N HIS A 135 9.61 -13.05 -9.25
CA HIS A 135 8.68 -12.59 -10.28
C HIS A 135 9.39 -12.30 -11.60
N ILE A 136 10.51 -11.58 -11.57
CA ILE A 136 11.29 -11.26 -12.76
C ILE A 136 11.79 -12.55 -13.42
N GLY A 137 12.34 -13.49 -12.65
CA GLY A 137 12.78 -14.78 -13.15
C GLY A 137 11.66 -15.58 -13.81
N TYR A 138 10.45 -15.56 -13.23
CA TYR A 138 9.26 -16.20 -13.80
C TYR A 138 8.82 -15.53 -15.11
N ILE A 139 8.74 -14.21 -15.14
CA ILE A 139 8.38 -13.44 -16.35
C ILE A 139 9.36 -13.73 -17.48
N LEU A 140 10.66 -13.77 -17.20
CA LEU A 140 11.69 -14.10 -18.19
C LEU A 140 11.53 -15.52 -18.74
N GLN A 141 11.16 -16.50 -17.90
CA GLN A 141 10.83 -17.86 -18.36
C GLN A 141 9.61 -17.88 -19.29
N CYS A 142 8.55 -17.14 -18.96
CA CYS A 142 7.38 -16.99 -19.82
C CYS A 142 7.75 -16.36 -21.17
N CYS A 143 8.51 -15.26 -21.17
CA CYS A 143 8.98 -14.59 -22.38
C CYS A 143 9.82 -15.53 -23.25
N LYS A 144 10.76 -16.27 -22.65
CA LYS A 144 11.59 -17.25 -23.35
C LYS A 144 10.74 -18.35 -23.98
N LYS A 145 9.80 -18.94 -23.23
CA LYS A 145 8.86 -19.96 -23.73
C LYS A 145 8.04 -19.45 -24.91
N MET A 146 7.57 -18.21 -24.85
CA MET A 146 6.80 -17.61 -25.94
C MET A 146 7.63 -17.45 -27.20
N GLN A 147 8.89 -17.04 -27.07
CA GLN A 147 9.82 -16.89 -28.18
C GLN A 147 10.21 -18.23 -28.81
N GLU A 148 10.53 -19.24 -28.00
CA GLU A 148 10.99 -20.56 -28.46
C GLU A 148 9.88 -21.37 -29.14
N ASP A 149 8.64 -21.30 -28.65
CA ASP A 149 7.51 -22.08 -29.17
C ASP A 149 6.60 -21.31 -30.14
N GLY A 150 6.89 -20.02 -30.40
CA GLY A 150 6.04 -19.18 -31.25
C GLY A 150 4.65 -18.93 -30.65
N VAL A 151 4.53 -18.83 -29.32
CA VAL A 151 3.26 -18.56 -28.64
C VAL A 151 2.90 -17.08 -28.80
N ARG A 152 1.79 -16.79 -29.49
CA ARG A 152 1.32 -15.42 -29.73
C ARG A 152 0.96 -14.67 -28.44
N TRP A 153 0.28 -15.35 -27.52
CA TRP A 153 -0.06 -14.80 -26.23
C TRP A 153 -0.27 -15.88 -25.19
N LEU A 154 0.01 -15.53 -23.93
CA LEU A 154 -0.31 -16.36 -22.78
C LEU A 154 -1.05 -15.55 -21.72
N MET A 155 -1.80 -16.24 -20.87
CA MET A 155 -2.62 -15.65 -19.83
C MET A 155 -2.96 -16.73 -18.80
N PRO A 156 -3.03 -16.40 -17.50
CA PRO A 156 -3.54 -17.35 -16.52
C PRO A 156 -5.03 -17.64 -16.75
N LYS A 157 -5.46 -18.87 -16.45
CA LYS A 157 -6.87 -19.28 -16.57
C LYS A 157 -7.69 -18.76 -15.39
N GLN A 158 -8.91 -18.32 -15.66
CA GLN A 158 -9.81 -17.71 -14.68
C GLN A 158 -10.15 -18.64 -13.51
N ASP A 159 -10.42 -19.92 -13.79
CA ASP A 159 -10.75 -20.94 -12.79
C ASP A 159 -9.58 -21.19 -11.84
N VAL A 160 -8.37 -21.34 -12.38
CA VAL A 160 -7.13 -21.53 -11.60
C VAL A 160 -6.84 -20.31 -10.72
N THR A 161 -6.97 -19.09 -11.25
CA THR A 161 -6.75 -17.87 -10.45
C THR A 161 -7.84 -17.67 -9.41
N THR A 162 -9.09 -18.03 -9.71
CA THR A 162 -10.18 -17.98 -8.72
C THR A 162 -9.88 -18.91 -7.55
N GLN A 163 -9.52 -20.17 -7.83
CA GLN A 163 -9.14 -21.13 -6.79
C GLN A 163 -7.98 -20.63 -5.91
N MET A 164 -7.00 -19.94 -6.51
CA MET A 164 -5.84 -19.41 -5.78
C MET A 164 -6.18 -18.23 -4.84
N ASN A 165 -7.28 -17.51 -5.11
CA ASN A 165 -7.67 -16.31 -4.37
C ASN A 165 -8.83 -16.52 -3.38
N LEU A 166 -9.32 -17.77 -3.24
CA LEU A 166 -10.27 -18.17 -2.19
C LEU A 166 -9.57 -18.31 -0.84
#